data_AF-A0A7W5YA15-F1
#
_entry.id   AF-A0A7W5YA15-F1
#
_cell.length_a   1.000
_cell.length_b   1.000
_cell.length_c   1.000
_cell.angle_alpha   90.00
_cell.angle_beta   90.00
_cell.angle_gamma   90.00
#
_symmetry.space_group_name_H-M   'P 1'
#
loop_
_entity.id
_entity.type
_entity.pdbx_description
1 polymer ?
#
loop_
_entity_poly.entity_id
_entity_poly.type
_entity_poly.pdbx_seq_one_letter_code
_entity_poly.pdbx_strand_id
1 'polypeptide(L)' 'MHLRRCLDCGHIGCCDSSPGKHASSHFRMVGHPVMQSFEPGEDWRWCFTDNTMG' A
#
# COMPACT_ATOMS: atom_id res chain seq x y z
N MET A 1 5.04 12.72 1.99
CA MET A 1 4.76 11.65 1.02
C MET A 1 5.00 10.35 1.75
N HIS A 2 4.03 9.45 1.85
CA HIS A 2 4.20 8.19 2.59
C HIS A 2 4.38 7.05 1.59
N LEU A 3 5.45 6.26 1.75
CA LEU A 3 5.71 5.08 0.94
C LEU A 3 5.03 3.85 1.54
N ARG A 4 4.60 2.94 0.69
CA ARG A 4 3.98 1.68 1.07
C ARG A 4 4.60 0.55 0.25
N ARG A 5 4.81 -0.59 0.90
CA ARG A 5 5.37 -1.80 0.29
C ARG A 5 4.31 -2.90 0.24
N CYS A 6 4.13 -3.50 -0.93
CA CYS A 6 3.31 -4.68 -1.12
C CYS A 6 3.96 -5.90 -0.45
N LEU A 7 3.19 -6.64 0.34
CA LEU A 7 3.70 -7.83 1.03
C LEU A 7 3.75 -9.07 0.14
N ASP A 8 2.96 -9.11 -0.93
CA ASP A 8 2.93 -10.23 -1.88
C ASP A 8 4.12 -10.22 -2.86
N CYS A 9 4.54 -9.05 -3.34
CA CYS A 9 5.59 -8.93 -4.37
C CYS A 9 6.70 -7.92 -4.07
N GLY A 10 6.62 -7.16 -2.98
CA GLY A 10 7.64 -6.18 -2.61
C GLY A 10 7.57 -4.85 -3.38
N HIS A 11 6.58 -4.64 -4.25
CA HIS A 11 6.40 -3.36 -4.97
C HIS A 11 6.24 -2.18 -4.00
N ILE A 12 6.92 -1.05 -4.26
CA ILE A 12 6.82 0.16 -3.45
C ILE A 12 6.05 1.24 -4.21
N GLY A 13 4.97 1.75 -3.60
CA GLY A 13 4.14 2.82 -4.15
C GLY A 13 3.90 3.92 -3.11
N CYS A 14 3.60 5.14 -3.55
CA CYS A 14 3.21 6.21 -2.62
C CYS A 14 1.72 6.16 -2.28
N CYS A 15 1.38 6.76 -1.13
CA CYS A 15 0.03 6.84 -0.59
C CYS A 15 -0.93 7.60 -1.53
N ASP A 16 -2.20 7.18 -1.56
CA ASP A 16 -3.26 7.68 -2.46
C ASP A 16 -3.56 9.19 -2.35
N SER A 17 -3.00 9.87 -1.36
CA SER A 17 -3.07 11.33 -1.19
C SER A 17 -2.07 12.11 -2.05
N SER A 18 -1.12 11.44 -2.70
CA SER A 18 -0.28 12.04 -3.74
C SER A 18 -1.00 11.93 -5.09
N PRO A 19 -0.77 12.84 -6.07
CA PRO A 19 -1.49 12.85 -7.36
C PRO A 19 -1.31 11.59 -8.25
N GLY A 20 -0.69 10.53 -7.75
CA GLY A 20 -0.71 9.19 -8.33
C GLY A 20 -1.13 8.18 -7.27
N LYS A 21 -2.32 7.61 -7.45
CA LYS A 21 -2.90 6.51 -6.66
C LYS A 21 -2.10 5.20 -6.85
N HIS A 22 -0.83 5.16 -6.47
CA HIS A 22 0.06 4.06 -6.84
C HIS A 22 -0.23 2.77 -6.05
N ALA A 23 -0.54 2.86 -4.76
CA ALA A 23 -0.88 1.67 -3.97
C ALA A 23 -2.23 1.05 -4.40
N SER A 24 -3.28 1.87 -4.59
CA SER A 24 -4.57 1.36 -5.06
C SER A 24 -4.57 0.99 -6.55
N SER A 25 -3.78 1.66 -7.41
CA SER A 25 -3.58 1.24 -8.80
C SER A 25 -2.88 -0.11 -8.88
N HIS A 26 -1.83 -0.32 -8.07
CA HIS A 26 -1.17 -1.61 -7.96
C HIS A 26 -2.16 -2.72 -7.57
N PHE A 27 -2.97 -2.50 -6.53
CA PHE A 27 -4.03 -3.45 -6.17
C PHE A 27 -4.99 -3.72 -7.35
N ARG A 28 -5.41 -2.70 -8.09
CA ARG A 28 -6.30 -2.87 -9.26
C ARG A 28 -5.65 -3.62 -10.44
N MET A 29 -4.33 -3.51 -10.61
CA MET A 29 -3.62 -4.13 -11.73
C MET A 29 -3.24 -5.58 -11.45
N VAL A 30 -2.70 -5.89 -10.27
CA VAL A 30 -2.20 -7.23 -9.92
C VAL A 30 -3.04 -7.96 -8.87
N GLY A 31 -3.94 -7.29 -8.17
CA GLY A 31 -4.80 -7.90 -7.17
C GLY A 31 -4.15 -8.17 -5.81
N HIS A 32 -2.98 -7.61 -5.52
CA HIS A 32 -2.31 -7.82 -4.23
C HIS A 32 -2.99 -7.01 -3.11
N PRO A 33 -3.63 -7.67 -2.14
CA PRO A 33 -4.59 -7.02 -1.26
C PRO A 33 -3.94 -6.26 -0.11
N VAL A 34 -2.70 -6.59 0.29
CA VAL A 34 -2.06 -6.04 1.49
C VAL A 34 -0.82 -5.22 1.17
N MET A 35 -0.79 -4.00 1.70
CA MET A 35 0.40 -3.14 1.69
C MET A 35 0.75 -2.64 3.08
N GLN A 36 2.02 -2.68 3.42
CA GLN A 36 2.59 -2.18 4.68
C GLN A 36 3.12 -0.76 4.50
N SER A 37 3.09 0.06 5.56
CA SER A 37 3.86 1.31 5.56
C SER A 37 5.35 1.04 5.39
N PHE A 38 6.04 1.90 4.65
CA PHE A 38 7.49 1.86 4.49
C PHE A 38 8.17 3.07 5.14
N GLU A 39 7.43 3.80 5.98
CA GLU A 39 7.96 4.92 6.74
C GLU A 39 8.73 4.44 7.98
N PRO A 40 9.85 5.10 8.35
CA PRO A 40 10.58 4.76 9.56
C PRO A 40 9.70 4.91 10.81
N GLY A 41 9.54 3.84 11.58
CA GLY A 41 8.77 3.84 12.84
C GLY A 41 7.29 3.49 12.68
N GLU A 42 6.83 3.24 11.46
CA GLU A 42 5.48 2.71 11.20
C GLU A 42 5.56 1.22 10.83
N ASP A 43 4.73 0.38 11.46
CA ASP A 43 4.66 -1.06 11.15
C ASP A 43 3.26 -1.52 10.69
N TRP A 44 2.32 -0.58 10.61
CA TRP A 44 0.93 -0.88 10.28
C TRP A 44 0.76 -1.28 8.82
N ARG A 45 -0.34 -2.00 8.55
CA ARG A 45 -0.68 -2.54 7.24
C ARG A 45 -2.09 -2.12 6.83
N TRP A 46 -2.32 -2.03 5.54
CA TRP A 46 -3.62 -1.76 4.93
C TRP A 46 -4.05 -2.93 4.06
N CYS A 47 -5.26 -3.44 4.29
CA CYS A 47 -5.91 -4.39 3.40
C CYS A 47 -6.91 -3.65 2.51
N PHE A 48 -6.70 -3.69 1.19
CA PHE A 48 -7.62 -3.09 0.21
C PHE A 48 -8.93 -3.86 0.06
N THR A 49 -8.94 -5.16 0.34
CA THR A 49 -10.14 -6.00 0.31
C THR A 49 -11.07 -5.70 1.49
N ASP A 50 -10.50 -5.64 2.69
CA ASP A 50 -11.27 -5.41 3.92
C ASP A 50 -11.46 -3.93 4.22
N ASN A 51 -10.69 -3.06 3.55
CA ASN A 51 -10.66 -1.61 3.77
C ASN A 51 -10.39 -1.26 5.25
N THR A 52 -9.45 -1.99 5.87
CA THR A 52 -9.07 -1.87 7.28
C THR A 52 -7.55 -1.73 7.48
N MET A 53 -7.17 -1.10 8.60
CA MET A 53 -5.81 -1.12 9.12
C MET A 53 -5.62 -2.26 10.11
N GLY A 54 -4.41 -2.85 10.11
CA GLY A 54 -3.96 -3.82 11.10
C GLY A 54 -2.47 -3.75 11.35
#